data_AF-A0A5N6INQ2-F1
#
_entry.id   AF-A0A5N6INQ2-F1
#
_cell.length_a   1.000
_cell.length_b   1.000
_cell.length_c   1.000
_cell.angle_alpha   90.00
_cell.angle_beta   90.00
_cell.angle_gamma   90.00
#
_symmetry.space_group_name_H-M   'P 1'
#
loop_
_entity.id
_entity.type
_entity.pdbx_description
1 polymer ?
#
loop_
_entity_poly.entity_id
_entity_poly.type
_entity_poly.pdbx_seq_one_letter_code
_entity_poly.pdbx_strand_id
1 'polypeptide(L)'
;MSDPLWDPDLILQVTKGGRQGMFCLGRARSRYNSRCRWDVEQRQYSRIRSMLKDMSKRLPHTITNDELSTMASLGLCGYHAGQEAEIVDGWLKILANIEQLNSEYQSSLQTNEETLEAMAMDLQKCRQLIHCNPNSDDNLSVGLARYVRRHVRLKKDLDECRTTLASLQKKTANVEGLEKKKFDFSLKVADLSQRLATAEQVIQQKESEENMRIDELREEFYTLRAEMLATHLQMKHLHNQKDDLEQRLKDTTNELNSACVMSQELTRDREGLQSELETAKDEITVLKQSKSTLLTEFNAISTTLGETQRQLTASRQANEHLSKELETAKVKLAKLHDLLRDIDMAKKASILYKLRGWAQEFMCKITGWFRSRGVTISDEEEGLTLAPVDGSHTHGG
;
A
#
# COMPACT_ATOMS: atom_id res chain seq x y z
N MET A 1 49.03 81.50 -7.52
CA MET A 1 48.46 80.53 -8.50
C MET A 1 47.45 81.31 -9.31
N SER A 2 47.33 81.10 -10.62
CA SER A 2 46.34 81.83 -11.42
C SER A 2 44.92 81.40 -11.03
N ASP A 3 44.01 82.37 -10.88
CA ASP A 3 42.61 82.08 -10.59
C ASP A 3 41.92 81.41 -11.80
N PRO A 4 40.97 80.48 -11.57
CA PRO A 4 40.22 79.85 -12.64
C PRO A 4 39.24 80.85 -13.29
N LEU A 5 39.12 80.80 -14.62
CA LEU A 5 38.14 81.61 -15.36
C LEU A 5 36.70 81.13 -15.12
N TRP A 6 36.52 79.83 -14.85
CA TRP A 6 35.25 79.18 -14.56
C TRP A 6 35.49 77.83 -13.88
N ASP A 7 34.43 77.23 -13.32
CA ASP A 7 34.47 75.91 -12.70
C ASP A 7 33.86 74.84 -13.63
N PRO A 8 34.69 74.10 -14.40
CA PRO A 8 34.21 73.02 -15.26
C PRO A 8 33.72 71.81 -14.47
N ASP A 9 34.14 71.59 -13.23
CA ASP A 9 33.66 70.47 -12.42
C ASP A 9 32.20 70.69 -12.04
N LEU A 10 31.88 71.90 -11.55
CA LEU A 10 30.53 72.32 -11.21
C LEU A 10 29.61 72.36 -12.45
N ILE A 11 30.07 72.95 -13.55
CA ILE A 11 29.27 73.16 -14.77
C ILE A 11 29.00 71.84 -15.50
N LEU A 12 30.03 70.99 -15.68
CA LEU A 12 29.88 69.68 -16.34
C LEU A 12 29.41 68.58 -15.36
N GLN A 13 29.27 68.92 -14.07
CA GLN A 13 28.79 68.08 -12.97
C GLN A 13 29.63 66.80 -12.79
N VAL A 14 30.96 66.92 -12.90
CA VAL A 14 31.86 65.75 -12.95
C VAL A 14 32.00 65.10 -11.58
N THR A 15 32.15 65.85 -10.49
CA THR A 15 32.10 65.35 -9.12
C THR A 15 30.72 65.60 -8.50
N LYS A 16 30.12 64.57 -7.88
CA LYS A 16 28.77 64.67 -7.30
C LYS A 16 28.55 63.86 -6.01
N GLY A 17 29.62 63.57 -5.28
CA GLY A 17 29.52 62.98 -3.94
C GLY A 17 30.86 62.50 -3.35
N GLY A 18 31.10 62.82 -2.07
CA GLY A 18 32.23 62.31 -1.29
C GLY A 18 33.45 63.26 -1.24
N ARG A 19 34.11 63.36 -0.09
CA ARG A 19 35.21 64.33 0.14
C ARG A 19 36.51 64.02 -0.61
N GLN A 20 36.64 62.86 -1.29
CA GLN A 20 37.90 62.37 -1.85
C GLN A 20 37.80 61.57 -3.18
N GLY A 21 36.62 61.45 -3.81
CA GLY A 21 36.44 60.60 -5.01
C GLY A 21 35.39 61.13 -5.99
N MET A 22 35.10 60.33 -7.02
CA MET A 22 33.97 60.56 -7.92
C MET A 22 33.25 59.26 -8.26
N PHE A 23 31.92 59.33 -8.40
CA PHE A 23 31.15 58.24 -8.98
C PHE A 23 31.21 58.25 -10.51
N CYS A 24 30.96 57.10 -11.12
CA CYS A 24 30.80 56.90 -12.55
C CYS A 24 29.84 57.93 -13.17
N LEU A 25 30.18 58.48 -14.33
CA LEU A 25 29.38 59.47 -15.06
C LEU A 25 28.13 58.85 -15.71
N GLY A 26 28.16 57.54 -15.96
CA GLY A 26 27.09 56.80 -16.60
C GLY A 26 25.78 56.78 -15.81
N ARG A 27 24.68 56.58 -16.52
CA ARG A 27 23.32 56.55 -15.97
C ARG A 27 22.73 55.14 -16.04
N ALA A 28 22.20 54.68 -14.91
CA ALA A 28 21.46 53.43 -14.82
C ALA A 28 20.04 53.64 -15.39
N ARG A 29 19.84 53.28 -16.66
CA ARG A 29 18.52 53.40 -17.34
C ARG A 29 17.41 52.63 -16.60
N SER A 30 17.74 51.50 -15.98
CA SER A 30 16.84 50.70 -15.12
C SER A 30 16.48 51.34 -13.77
N ARG A 31 17.10 52.46 -13.39
CA ARG A 31 16.86 53.18 -12.13
C ARG A 31 16.59 54.66 -12.39
N TYR A 32 15.56 54.96 -13.19
CA TYR A 32 15.08 56.32 -13.49
C TYR A 32 16.18 57.27 -14.00
N ASN A 33 17.13 56.75 -14.79
CA ASN A 33 18.30 57.49 -15.28
C ASN A 33 19.18 58.12 -14.18
N SER A 34 19.15 57.56 -12.97
CA SER A 34 20.03 57.96 -11.87
C SER A 34 21.51 57.70 -12.21
N ARG A 35 22.39 58.56 -11.71
CA ARG A 35 23.84 58.40 -11.88
C ARG A 35 24.32 57.12 -11.20
N CYS A 36 25.16 56.36 -11.88
CA CYS A 36 25.78 55.15 -11.35
C CYS A 36 26.58 55.47 -10.09
N ARG A 37 26.44 54.65 -9.04
CA ARG A 37 27.12 54.81 -7.74
C ARG A 37 28.45 54.06 -7.64
N TRP A 38 29.01 53.58 -8.75
CA TRP A 38 30.31 52.93 -8.75
C TRP A 38 31.40 53.99 -8.66
N ASP A 39 32.32 53.85 -7.72
CA ASP A 39 33.49 54.73 -7.62
C ASP A 39 34.42 54.53 -8.82
N VAL A 40 34.94 55.63 -9.35
CA VAL A 40 35.97 55.65 -10.38
C VAL A 40 37.34 55.45 -9.72
N GLU A 41 38.24 54.72 -10.38
CA GLU A 41 39.57 54.43 -9.82
C GLU A 41 40.32 55.72 -9.48
N GLN A 42 40.97 55.78 -8.32
CA GLN A 42 41.67 56.99 -7.87
C GLN A 42 42.68 57.53 -8.89
N ARG A 43 43.30 56.65 -9.68
CA ARG A 43 44.20 57.00 -10.79
C ARG A 43 43.48 57.74 -11.93
N GLN A 44 42.30 57.23 -12.32
CA GLN A 44 41.44 57.85 -13.34
C GLN A 44 40.89 59.19 -12.83
N TYR A 45 40.37 59.23 -11.59
CA TYR A 45 39.89 60.46 -10.95
C TYR A 45 40.98 61.54 -10.86
N SER A 46 42.21 61.18 -10.50
CA SER A 46 43.34 62.12 -10.45
C SER A 46 43.66 62.72 -11.83
N ARG A 47 43.54 61.91 -12.90
CA ARG A 47 43.73 62.38 -14.28
C ARG A 47 42.61 63.32 -14.72
N ILE A 48 41.35 62.99 -14.41
CA ILE A 48 40.18 63.85 -14.65
C ILE A 48 40.34 65.21 -13.93
N ARG A 49 40.78 65.21 -12.67
CA ARG A 49 41.05 66.47 -11.94
C ARG A 49 42.13 67.34 -12.60
N SER A 50 43.14 66.73 -13.21
CA SER A 50 44.14 67.50 -13.99
C SER A 50 43.50 68.13 -15.21
N MET A 51 42.71 67.37 -15.97
CA MET A 51 42.02 67.86 -17.17
C MET A 51 41.07 69.02 -16.82
N LEU A 52 40.26 68.88 -15.77
CA LEU A 52 39.38 69.96 -15.27
C LEU A 52 40.16 71.22 -14.87
N LYS A 53 41.33 71.06 -14.24
CA LYS A 53 42.21 72.18 -13.86
C LYS A 53 42.89 72.86 -15.05
N ASP A 54 43.03 72.18 -16.18
CA ASP A 54 43.59 72.75 -17.42
C ASP A 54 42.49 73.31 -18.33
N MET A 55 41.26 72.79 -18.23
CA MET A 55 40.04 73.38 -18.81
C MET A 55 39.67 74.71 -18.13
N SER A 56 39.77 74.83 -16.81
CA SER A 56 39.39 76.05 -16.06
C SER A 56 40.26 77.29 -16.34
N LYS A 57 41.41 77.10 -17.01
CA LYS A 57 42.31 78.19 -17.45
C LYS A 57 41.99 78.69 -18.86
N ARG A 58 41.08 78.04 -19.58
CA ARG A 58 40.71 78.30 -20.96
C ARG A 58 39.24 78.70 -21.05
N LEU A 59 38.80 79.27 -22.17
CA LEU A 59 37.40 79.61 -22.38
C LEU A 59 36.57 78.37 -22.78
N PRO A 60 35.29 78.26 -22.38
CA PRO A 60 34.43 77.10 -22.67
C PRO A 60 34.45 76.62 -24.13
N HIS A 61 34.40 77.53 -25.10
CA HIS A 61 34.42 77.24 -26.54
C HIS A 61 35.76 76.72 -27.08
N THR A 62 36.84 76.74 -26.28
CA THR A 62 38.17 76.25 -26.69
C THR A 62 38.47 74.82 -26.21
N ILE A 63 37.51 74.16 -25.56
CA ILE A 63 37.61 72.75 -25.19
C ILE A 63 37.25 71.89 -26.41
N THR A 64 38.10 70.92 -26.73
CA THR A 64 37.86 70.03 -27.88
C THR A 64 36.98 68.82 -27.53
N ASN A 65 36.37 68.21 -28.54
CA ASN A 65 35.61 66.97 -28.37
C ASN A 65 36.49 65.85 -27.78
N ASP A 66 37.72 65.70 -28.29
CA ASP A 66 38.68 64.68 -27.83
C ASP A 66 39.03 64.81 -26.34
N GLU A 67 39.10 66.05 -25.82
CA GLU A 67 39.32 66.30 -24.38
C GLU A 67 38.11 65.87 -23.54
N LEU A 68 36.89 66.11 -24.04
CA LEU A 68 35.66 65.66 -23.39
C LEU A 68 35.49 64.14 -23.47
N SER A 69 35.75 63.52 -24.62
CA SER A 69 35.75 62.06 -24.85
C SER A 69 36.77 61.36 -23.93
N THR A 70 37.99 61.88 -23.85
CA THR A 70 39.03 61.37 -22.94
C THR A 70 38.59 61.51 -21.47
N MET A 71 37.91 62.60 -21.10
CA MET A 71 37.42 62.78 -19.72
C MET A 71 36.23 61.86 -19.40
N ALA A 72 35.31 61.67 -20.36
CA ALA A 72 34.14 60.81 -20.21
C ALA A 72 34.54 59.33 -20.09
N SER A 73 35.40 58.83 -20.97
CA SER A 73 35.90 57.45 -20.93
C SER A 73 36.63 57.12 -19.63
N LEU A 74 37.45 58.04 -19.09
CA LEU A 74 38.08 57.90 -17.78
C LEU A 74 37.07 57.87 -16.62
N GLY A 75 35.91 58.52 -16.77
CA GLY A 75 34.88 58.64 -15.75
C GLY A 75 33.77 57.58 -15.83
N LEU A 76 33.91 56.59 -16.72
CA LEU A 76 32.93 55.52 -16.92
C LEU A 76 33.45 54.18 -16.40
N CYS A 77 32.59 53.43 -15.70
CA CYS A 77 32.87 52.03 -15.39
C CYS A 77 32.55 51.13 -16.60
N GLY A 78 33.09 49.90 -16.62
CA GLY A 78 32.95 48.97 -17.75
C GLY A 78 31.50 48.71 -18.19
N TYR A 79 30.53 48.75 -17.27
CA TYR A 79 29.10 48.59 -17.58
C TYR A 79 28.47 49.78 -18.32
N HIS A 80 29.11 50.95 -18.29
CA HIS A 80 28.61 52.18 -18.92
C HIS A 80 29.56 52.72 -20.01
N ALA A 81 30.62 51.99 -20.40
CA ALA A 81 31.58 52.44 -21.41
C ALA A 81 30.92 52.91 -22.72
N GLY A 82 29.82 52.27 -23.15
CA GLY A 82 29.04 52.68 -24.32
C GLY A 82 28.21 53.98 -24.18
N GLN A 83 28.27 54.68 -23.04
CA GLN A 83 27.58 55.96 -22.80
C GLN A 83 28.46 57.20 -23.01
N GLU A 84 29.72 57.02 -23.43
CA GLU A 84 30.67 58.12 -23.63
C GLU A 84 30.12 59.23 -24.54
N ALA A 85 29.62 58.87 -25.72
CA ALA A 85 29.05 59.83 -26.68
C ALA A 85 27.81 60.57 -26.13
N GLU A 86 26.97 59.91 -25.31
CA GLU A 86 25.80 60.52 -24.67
C GLU A 86 26.22 61.60 -23.65
N ILE A 87 27.32 61.37 -22.94
CA ILE A 87 27.88 62.32 -21.97
C ILE A 87 28.57 63.49 -22.67
N VAL A 88 29.38 63.22 -23.72
CA VAL A 88 30.07 64.25 -24.50
C VAL A 88 29.07 65.17 -25.20
N ASP A 89 28.02 64.63 -25.83
CA ASP A 89 26.93 65.42 -26.42
C ASP A 89 26.21 66.30 -25.37
N GLY A 90 25.95 65.74 -24.17
CA GLY A 90 25.39 66.49 -23.06
C GLY A 90 26.28 67.66 -22.60
N TRP A 91 27.60 67.45 -22.54
CA TRP A 91 28.58 68.48 -22.19
C TRP A 91 28.72 69.54 -23.28
N LEU A 92 28.79 69.16 -24.56
CA LEU A 92 28.85 70.11 -25.67
C LEU A 92 27.62 71.03 -25.71
N LYS A 93 26.42 70.50 -25.43
CA LYS A 93 25.20 71.31 -25.31
C LYS A 93 25.27 72.32 -24.16
N ILE A 94 25.86 71.95 -23.03
CA ILE A 94 26.09 72.88 -21.91
C ILE A 94 27.06 74.01 -22.32
N LEU A 95 28.16 73.67 -22.99
CA LEU A 95 29.16 74.64 -23.43
C LEU A 95 28.59 75.61 -24.49
N ALA A 96 27.83 75.10 -25.47
CA ALA A 96 27.17 75.93 -26.48
C ALA A 96 26.13 76.89 -25.88
N ASN A 97 25.35 76.45 -24.88
CA ASN A 97 24.41 77.32 -24.17
C ASN A 97 25.14 78.44 -23.40
N ILE A 98 26.31 78.15 -22.80
CA ILE A 98 27.14 79.15 -22.11
C ILE A 98 27.70 80.18 -23.10
N GLU A 99 28.14 79.72 -24.28
CA GLU A 99 28.60 80.60 -25.36
C GLU A 99 27.48 81.52 -25.86
N GLN A 100 26.28 80.99 -26.10
CA GLN A 100 25.11 81.80 -26.45
C GLN A 100 24.80 82.85 -25.38
N LEU A 101 24.66 82.46 -24.11
CA LEU A 101 24.37 83.39 -23.01
C LEU A 101 25.44 84.49 -22.88
N ASN A 102 26.71 84.15 -23.08
CA ASN A 102 27.79 85.14 -23.09
C ASN A 102 27.68 86.10 -24.28
N SER A 103 27.32 85.61 -25.48
CA SER A 103 27.09 86.48 -26.65
C SER A 103 25.93 87.46 -26.44
N GLU A 104 24.81 86.99 -25.88
CA GLU A 104 23.65 87.82 -25.53
C GLU A 104 24.00 88.89 -24.47
N TYR A 105 24.79 88.51 -23.46
CA TYR A 105 25.28 89.43 -22.44
C TYR A 105 26.21 90.51 -23.01
N GLN A 106 27.15 90.14 -23.89
CA GLN A 106 28.04 91.09 -24.57
C GLN A 106 27.26 92.06 -25.48
N SER A 107 26.30 91.56 -26.27
CA SER A 107 25.42 92.42 -27.09
C SER A 107 24.59 93.38 -26.23
N SER A 108 24.10 92.93 -25.08
CA SER A 108 23.38 93.78 -24.13
C SER A 108 24.27 94.85 -23.50
N LEU A 109 25.51 94.51 -23.10
CA LEU A 109 26.50 95.49 -22.62
C LEU A 109 26.77 96.57 -23.66
N GLN A 110 27.06 96.20 -24.91
CA GLN A 110 27.30 97.15 -25.99
C GLN A 110 26.09 98.08 -26.21
N THR A 111 24.87 97.54 -26.23
CA THR A 111 23.64 98.33 -26.39
C THR A 111 23.44 99.33 -25.24
N ASN A 112 23.81 98.94 -24.01
CA ASN A 112 23.75 99.82 -22.84
C ASN A 112 24.83 100.93 -22.89
N GLU A 113 26.02 100.61 -23.40
CA GLU A 113 27.10 101.59 -23.58
C GLU A 113 26.72 102.63 -24.65
N GLU A 114 26.24 102.19 -25.82
CA GLU A 114 25.74 103.06 -26.90
C GLU A 114 24.60 103.98 -26.44
N THR A 115 23.68 103.48 -25.61
CA THR A 115 22.59 104.31 -25.06
C THR A 115 23.06 105.30 -23.99
N LEU A 116 24.06 104.96 -23.18
CA LEU A 116 24.69 105.90 -22.25
C LEU A 116 25.47 107.01 -22.98
N GLU A 117 26.20 106.69 -24.04
CA GLU A 117 26.87 107.67 -24.89
C GLU A 117 25.87 108.61 -25.57
N ALA A 118 24.78 108.07 -26.12
CA ALA A 118 23.71 108.88 -26.69
C ALA A 118 23.09 109.85 -25.66
N MET A 119 22.84 109.39 -24.43
CA MET A 119 22.37 110.26 -23.33
C MET A 119 23.40 111.34 -22.95
N ALA A 120 24.69 111.02 -22.94
CA ALA A 120 25.76 111.96 -22.65
C ALA A 120 25.86 113.07 -23.71
N MET A 121 25.80 112.70 -25.01
CA MET A 121 25.76 113.66 -26.11
C MET A 121 24.54 114.57 -26.04
N ASP A 122 23.35 114.03 -25.76
CA ASP A 122 22.13 114.83 -25.59
C ASP A 122 22.22 115.82 -24.41
N LEU A 123 22.82 115.40 -23.29
CA LEU A 123 23.10 116.27 -22.14
C LEU A 123 24.07 117.40 -22.51
N GLN A 124 25.15 117.10 -23.24
CA GLN A 124 26.11 118.11 -23.69
C GLN A 124 25.49 119.09 -24.68
N LYS A 125 24.65 118.62 -25.61
CA LYS A 125 23.90 119.45 -26.56
C LYS A 125 22.88 120.36 -25.86
N CYS A 126 22.21 119.87 -24.82
CA CYS A 126 21.38 120.70 -23.96
C CYS A 126 22.19 121.77 -23.22
N ARG A 127 23.37 121.43 -22.66
CA ARG A 127 24.25 122.42 -22.02
C ARG A 127 24.74 123.51 -22.98
N GLN A 128 25.06 123.15 -24.22
CA GLN A 128 25.43 124.10 -25.27
C GLN A 128 24.27 125.05 -25.61
N LEU A 129 23.06 124.54 -25.80
CA LEU A 129 21.86 125.36 -26.07
C LEU A 129 21.55 126.35 -24.93
N ILE A 130 21.84 125.98 -23.67
CA ILE A 130 21.69 126.87 -22.50
C ILE A 130 22.78 127.97 -22.45
N HIS A 131 23.94 127.75 -23.08
CA HIS A 131 25.03 128.74 -23.17
C HIS A 131 24.94 129.66 -24.40
N CYS A 132 23.93 129.49 -25.27
CA CYS A 132 23.70 130.41 -26.38
C CYS A 132 23.18 131.77 -25.88
N ASN A 133 23.64 132.84 -26.54
CA ASN A 133 23.30 134.23 -26.19
C ASN A 133 21.76 134.45 -26.15
N PRO A 134 21.19 134.98 -25.05
CA PRO A 134 19.73 135.07 -24.85
C PRO A 134 18.94 135.90 -25.87
N ASN A 135 19.61 136.61 -26.80
CA ASN A 135 18.94 137.40 -27.84
C ASN A 135 18.42 136.58 -29.04
N SER A 136 18.44 135.25 -29.01
CA SER A 136 17.79 134.38 -30.02
C SER A 136 16.60 133.63 -29.42
N ASP A 137 15.48 134.36 -29.29
CA ASP A 137 14.23 133.88 -28.67
C ASP A 137 13.73 132.56 -29.30
N ASP A 138 13.92 132.41 -30.62
CA ASP A 138 13.60 131.19 -31.37
C ASP A 138 14.34 129.93 -30.86
N ASN A 139 15.61 130.04 -30.45
CA ASN A 139 16.37 128.89 -29.96
C ASN A 139 15.90 128.45 -28.57
N LEU A 140 15.55 129.41 -27.70
CA LEU A 140 14.99 129.15 -26.39
C LEU A 140 13.59 128.53 -26.51
N SER A 141 12.76 129.09 -27.40
CA SER A 141 11.46 128.55 -27.81
C SER A 141 11.54 127.09 -28.28
N VAL A 142 12.44 126.79 -29.22
CA VAL A 142 12.66 125.43 -29.72
C VAL A 142 13.17 124.49 -28.63
N GLY A 143 14.01 124.99 -27.71
CA GLY A 143 14.50 124.26 -26.53
C GLY A 143 13.36 123.88 -25.58
N LEU A 144 12.55 124.86 -25.16
CA LEU A 144 11.36 124.64 -24.32
C LEU A 144 10.37 123.67 -24.99
N ALA A 145 10.08 123.86 -26.27
CA ALA A 145 9.18 122.97 -27.02
C ALA A 145 9.72 121.53 -27.12
N ARG A 146 11.04 121.33 -27.12
CA ARG A 146 11.66 119.99 -27.02
C ARG A 146 11.53 119.42 -25.61
N TYR A 147 11.79 120.23 -24.58
CA TYR A 147 11.67 119.84 -23.18
C TYR A 147 10.23 119.43 -22.82
N VAL A 148 9.22 120.25 -23.18
CA VAL A 148 7.81 119.94 -22.95
C VAL A 148 7.39 118.65 -23.66
N ARG A 149 7.79 118.44 -24.93
CA ARG A 149 7.54 117.18 -25.66
C ARG A 149 8.26 115.96 -25.06
N ARG A 150 9.40 116.14 -24.39
CA ARG A 150 10.07 115.07 -23.63
C ARG A 150 9.33 114.79 -22.32
N HIS A 151 8.90 115.82 -21.61
CA HIS A 151 8.14 115.70 -20.35
C HIS A 151 6.76 115.07 -20.56
N VAL A 152 6.06 115.37 -21.66
CA VAL A 152 4.79 114.71 -22.02
C VAL A 152 4.99 113.22 -22.32
N ARG A 153 6.06 112.85 -23.04
CA ARG A 153 6.42 111.44 -23.27
C ARG A 153 6.75 110.73 -21.97
N LEU A 154 7.68 111.27 -21.17
CA LEU A 154 8.03 110.72 -19.85
C LEU A 154 6.81 110.54 -18.92
N LYS A 155 5.83 111.45 -18.97
CA LYS A 155 4.57 111.29 -18.21
C LYS A 155 3.73 110.13 -18.73
N LYS A 156 3.59 109.99 -20.06
CA LYS A 156 2.90 108.83 -20.67
C LYS A 156 3.60 107.52 -20.29
N ASP A 157 4.92 107.47 -20.40
CA ASP A 157 5.74 106.31 -20.09
C ASP A 157 5.62 105.94 -18.58
N LEU A 158 5.56 106.94 -17.70
CA LEU A 158 5.30 106.76 -16.26
C LEU A 158 3.92 106.15 -15.99
N ASP A 159 2.88 106.63 -16.65
CA ASP A 159 1.51 106.12 -16.48
C ASP A 159 1.37 104.71 -17.09
N GLU A 160 2.05 104.42 -18.20
CA GLU A 160 2.17 103.07 -18.76
C GLU A 160 2.88 102.12 -17.76
N CYS A 161 4.03 102.53 -17.20
CA CYS A 161 4.74 101.83 -16.12
C CYS A 161 3.87 101.59 -14.87
N ARG A 162 2.97 102.51 -14.51
CA ARG A 162 2.01 102.30 -13.41
C ARG A 162 0.99 101.20 -13.73
N THR A 163 0.46 101.18 -14.95
CA THR A 163 -0.51 100.13 -15.36
C THR A 163 0.14 98.75 -15.46
N THR A 164 1.38 98.66 -15.96
CA THR A 164 2.12 97.39 -16.00
C THR A 164 2.47 96.91 -14.59
N LEU A 165 2.87 97.80 -13.68
CA LEU A 165 3.13 97.46 -12.28
C LEU A 165 1.87 96.94 -11.56
N ALA A 166 0.71 97.57 -11.75
CA ALA A 166 -0.56 97.08 -11.20
C ALA A 166 -0.96 95.70 -11.78
N SER A 167 -0.71 95.49 -13.09
CA SER A 167 -0.91 94.19 -13.75
C SER A 167 0.01 93.11 -13.19
N LEU A 168 1.29 93.44 -12.94
CA LEU A 168 2.27 92.54 -12.32
C LEU A 168 1.88 92.20 -10.87
N GLN A 169 1.49 93.18 -10.06
CA GLN A 169 1.00 92.94 -8.69
C GLN A 169 -0.19 91.97 -8.66
N LYS A 170 -1.15 92.13 -9.59
CA LYS A 170 -2.28 91.19 -9.74
C LYS A 170 -1.82 89.78 -10.14
N LYS A 171 -0.79 89.65 -10.99
CA LYS A 171 -0.18 88.36 -11.31
C LYS A 171 0.52 87.73 -10.11
N THR A 172 1.26 88.50 -9.31
CA THR A 172 1.92 88.02 -8.08
C THR A 172 0.91 87.46 -7.08
N ALA A 173 -0.18 88.19 -6.80
CA ALA A 173 -1.25 87.70 -5.90
C ALA A 173 -1.90 86.40 -6.40
N ASN A 174 -2.04 86.23 -7.73
CA ASN A 174 -2.53 84.98 -8.32
C ASN A 174 -1.52 83.83 -8.14
N VAL A 175 -0.21 84.09 -8.26
CA VAL A 175 0.85 83.10 -8.03
C VAL A 175 0.86 82.65 -6.57
N GLU A 176 0.82 83.57 -5.61
CA GLU A 176 0.70 83.24 -4.17
C GLU A 176 -0.55 82.38 -3.88
N GLY A 177 -1.67 82.68 -4.54
CA GLY A 177 -2.89 81.88 -4.46
C GLY A 177 -2.75 80.46 -5.03
N LEU A 178 -1.93 80.28 -6.06
CA LEU A 178 -1.59 78.97 -6.62
C LEU A 178 -0.58 78.21 -5.74
N GLU A 179 0.37 78.89 -5.12
CA GLU A 179 1.33 78.29 -4.19
C GLU A 179 0.64 77.75 -2.93
N LYS A 180 -0.32 78.49 -2.36
CA LYS A 180 -1.17 77.99 -1.26
C LYS A 180 -1.92 76.72 -1.65
N LYS A 181 -2.58 76.71 -2.82
CA LYS A 181 -3.26 75.51 -3.34
C LYS A 181 -2.30 74.35 -3.57
N LYS A 182 -1.09 74.61 -4.09
CA LYS A 182 -0.04 73.59 -4.29
C LYS A 182 0.40 72.98 -2.94
N PHE A 183 0.53 73.80 -1.90
CA PHE A 183 0.83 73.33 -0.54
C PHE A 183 -0.32 72.47 0.02
N ASP A 184 -1.58 72.93 -0.08
CA ASP A 184 -2.75 72.16 0.35
C ASP A 184 -2.87 70.80 -0.37
N PHE A 185 -2.60 70.77 -1.69
CA PHE A 185 -2.55 69.52 -2.45
C PHE A 185 -1.38 68.64 -2.04
N SER A 186 -0.21 69.22 -1.73
CA SER A 186 0.94 68.45 -1.23
C SER A 186 0.65 67.79 0.11
N LEU A 187 -0.07 68.46 1.02
CA LEU A 187 -0.53 67.87 2.28
C LEU A 187 -1.53 66.74 2.06
N LYS A 188 -2.50 66.92 1.14
CA LYS A 188 -3.48 65.87 0.79
C LYS A 188 -2.82 64.65 0.12
N VAL A 189 -1.80 64.86 -0.71
CA VAL A 189 -1.03 63.76 -1.30
C VAL A 189 -0.28 63.00 -0.21
N ALA A 190 0.31 63.68 0.77
CA ALA A 190 0.98 63.02 1.90
C ALA A 190 0.01 62.19 2.76
N ASP A 191 -1.17 62.73 3.12
CA ASP A 191 -2.22 61.99 3.84
C ASP A 191 -2.66 60.73 3.07
N LEU A 192 -2.98 60.88 1.77
CA LEU A 192 -3.42 59.76 0.94
C LEU A 192 -2.32 58.71 0.76
N SER A 193 -1.05 59.10 0.62
CA SER A 193 0.08 58.18 0.56
C SER A 193 0.27 57.43 1.89
N GLN A 194 0.12 58.10 3.04
CA GLN A 194 0.18 57.44 4.34
C GLN A 194 -0.96 56.44 4.52
N ARG A 195 -2.19 56.84 4.16
CA ARG A 195 -3.37 55.96 4.25
C ARG A 195 -3.29 54.77 3.31
N LEU A 196 -2.71 54.94 2.11
CA LEU A 196 -2.43 53.85 1.18
C LEU A 196 -1.45 52.85 1.82
N ALA A 197 -0.32 53.31 2.33
CA ALA A 197 0.69 52.45 2.97
C ALA A 197 0.13 51.68 4.18
N THR A 198 -0.70 52.32 5.01
CA THR A 198 -1.39 51.63 6.12
C THR A 198 -2.38 50.58 5.61
N ALA A 199 -3.14 50.87 4.55
CA ALA A 199 -4.06 49.90 3.95
C ALA A 199 -3.33 48.70 3.33
N GLU A 200 -2.22 48.94 2.61
CA GLU A 200 -1.35 47.90 2.06
C GLU A 200 -0.77 47.00 3.16
N GLN A 201 -0.31 47.58 4.27
CA GLN A 201 0.19 46.83 5.42
C GLN A 201 -0.91 45.95 6.07
N VAL A 202 -2.12 46.48 6.23
CA VAL A 202 -3.26 45.71 6.77
C VAL A 202 -3.69 44.58 5.82
N ILE A 203 -3.64 44.81 4.51
CA ILE A 203 -3.91 43.77 3.50
C ILE A 203 -2.84 42.66 3.58
N GLN A 204 -1.55 43.02 3.61
CA GLN A 204 -0.45 42.05 3.73
C GLN A 204 -0.53 41.23 5.03
N GLN A 205 -0.84 41.88 6.16
CA GLN A 205 -1.02 41.18 7.43
C GLN A 205 -2.18 40.19 7.31
N LYS A 206 -3.35 40.62 6.80
CA LYS A 206 -4.50 39.73 6.66
C LYS A 206 -4.24 38.58 5.68
N GLU A 207 -3.54 38.83 4.58
CA GLU A 207 -3.12 37.80 3.63
C GLU A 207 -2.20 36.76 4.30
N SER A 208 -1.27 37.20 5.17
CA SER A 208 -0.44 36.28 5.96
C SER A 208 -1.25 35.46 6.99
N GLU A 209 -2.26 36.07 7.63
CA GLU A 209 -3.14 35.38 8.58
C GLU A 209 -4.03 34.33 7.89
N GLU A 210 -4.63 34.66 6.74
CA GLU A 210 -5.44 33.68 5.99
C GLU A 210 -4.56 32.58 5.37
N ASN A 211 -3.33 32.88 4.94
CA ASN A 211 -2.40 31.86 4.45
C ASN A 211 -2.01 30.87 5.56
N MET A 212 -1.74 31.33 6.78
CA MET A 212 -1.49 30.42 7.92
C MET A 212 -2.70 29.51 8.19
N ARG A 213 -3.93 30.04 8.16
CA ARG A 213 -5.15 29.21 8.31
C ARG A 213 -5.33 28.19 7.18
N ILE A 214 -4.96 28.56 5.95
CA ILE A 214 -5.00 27.64 4.81
C ILE A 214 -4.01 26.48 5.01
N ASP A 215 -2.83 26.74 5.55
CA ASP A 215 -1.84 25.71 5.84
C ASP A 215 -2.24 24.85 7.05
N GLU A 216 -2.79 25.43 8.12
CA GLU A 216 -3.40 24.69 9.25
C GLU A 216 -4.48 23.70 8.76
N LEU A 217 -5.45 24.18 7.97
CA LEU A 217 -6.52 23.35 7.41
C LEU A 217 -6.02 22.27 6.44
N ARG A 218 -4.86 22.47 5.79
CA ARG A 218 -4.22 21.46 4.93
C ARG A 218 -3.62 20.33 5.76
N GLU A 219 -2.94 20.64 6.85
CA GLU A 219 -2.39 19.64 7.76
C GLU A 219 -3.49 18.84 8.48
N GLU A 220 -4.59 19.49 8.89
CA GLU A 220 -5.80 18.81 9.38
C GLU A 220 -6.39 17.86 8.33
N PHE A 221 -6.52 18.32 7.08
CA PHE A 221 -7.02 17.49 5.98
C PHE A 221 -6.12 16.27 5.70
N TYR A 222 -4.79 16.43 5.71
CA TYR A 222 -3.87 15.31 5.53
C TYR A 222 -3.94 14.31 6.70
N THR A 223 -4.08 14.81 7.94
CA THR A 223 -4.24 13.98 9.13
C THR A 223 -5.52 13.15 9.07
N LEU A 224 -6.67 13.79 8.85
CA LEU A 224 -7.97 13.11 8.69
C LEU A 224 -7.97 12.11 7.52
N ARG A 225 -7.27 12.42 6.42
CA ARG A 225 -7.12 11.51 5.29
C ARG A 225 -6.29 10.28 5.64
N ALA A 226 -5.24 10.42 6.45
CA ALA A 226 -4.45 9.30 6.94
C ALA A 226 -5.26 8.40 7.90
N GLU A 227 -6.01 8.99 8.82
CA GLU A 227 -6.92 8.27 9.73
C GLU A 227 -8.03 7.52 8.97
N MET A 228 -8.62 8.15 7.94
CA MET A 228 -9.61 7.51 7.06
C MET A 228 -9.02 6.30 6.32
N LEU A 229 -7.76 6.38 5.86
CA LEU A 229 -7.09 5.25 5.23
C LEU A 229 -6.77 4.13 6.24
N ALA A 230 -6.33 4.46 7.45
CA ALA A 230 -6.05 3.50 8.50
C ALA A 230 -7.33 2.75 8.93
N THR A 231 -8.43 3.48 9.17
CA THR A 231 -9.74 2.89 9.50
C THR A 231 -10.31 2.05 8.35
N HIS A 232 -10.12 2.46 7.08
CA HIS A 232 -10.50 1.62 5.93
C HIS A 232 -9.72 0.30 5.88
N LEU A 233 -8.40 0.33 6.12
CA LEU A 233 -7.57 -0.88 6.20
C LEU A 233 -8.00 -1.78 7.37
N GLN A 234 -8.34 -1.19 8.52
CA GLN A 234 -8.86 -1.94 9.68
C GLN A 234 -10.22 -2.59 9.39
N MET A 235 -11.16 -1.87 8.75
CA MET A 235 -12.44 -2.43 8.30
C MET A 235 -12.25 -3.60 7.33
N LYS A 236 -11.32 -3.46 6.36
CA LYS A 236 -10.98 -4.55 5.43
C LYS A 236 -10.39 -5.77 6.15
N HIS A 237 -9.53 -5.55 7.15
CA HIS A 237 -8.98 -6.64 7.97
C HIS A 237 -10.07 -7.37 8.77
N LEU A 238 -10.95 -6.62 9.45
CA LEU A 238 -12.09 -7.18 10.20
C LEU A 238 -13.07 -7.93 9.28
N HIS A 239 -13.31 -7.45 8.06
CA HIS A 239 -14.14 -8.14 7.09
C HIS A 239 -13.52 -9.48 6.67
N ASN A 240 -12.22 -9.50 6.33
CA ASN A 240 -11.51 -10.75 6.03
C ASN A 240 -11.53 -11.74 7.21
N GLN A 241 -11.40 -11.25 8.45
CA GLN A 241 -11.51 -12.10 9.65
C GLN A 241 -12.93 -12.65 9.85
N LYS A 242 -13.96 -11.84 9.57
CA LYS A 242 -15.36 -12.29 9.60
C LYS A 242 -15.59 -13.42 8.59
N ASP A 243 -15.10 -13.26 7.36
CA ASP A 243 -15.29 -14.23 6.29
C ASP A 243 -14.55 -15.56 6.60
N ASP A 244 -13.34 -15.51 7.19
CA ASP A 244 -12.63 -16.70 7.71
C ASP A 244 -13.44 -17.42 8.80
N LEU A 245 -13.97 -16.67 9.77
CA LEU A 245 -14.77 -17.22 10.87
C LEU A 245 -16.10 -17.80 10.39
N GLU A 246 -16.77 -17.17 9.42
CA GLU A 246 -17.99 -17.72 8.79
C GLU A 246 -17.70 -19.03 8.04
N GLN A 247 -16.58 -19.10 7.30
CA GLN A 247 -16.16 -20.32 6.62
C GLN A 247 -15.81 -21.43 7.63
N ARG A 248 -15.06 -21.13 8.69
CA ARG A 248 -14.74 -22.09 9.76
C ARG A 248 -15.98 -22.58 10.52
N LEU A 249 -16.96 -21.70 10.76
CA LEU A 249 -18.23 -22.08 11.37
C LEU A 249 -19.03 -23.03 10.47
N LYS A 250 -19.03 -22.78 9.16
CA LYS A 250 -19.64 -23.67 8.16
C LYS A 250 -18.96 -25.04 8.13
N ASP A 251 -17.63 -25.08 8.14
CA ASP A 251 -16.87 -26.34 8.09
C ASP A 251 -17.07 -27.17 9.37
N THR A 252 -16.95 -26.57 10.55
CA THR A 252 -17.26 -27.23 11.83
C THR A 252 -18.72 -27.67 11.95
N THR A 253 -19.67 -26.95 11.33
CA THR A 253 -21.08 -27.39 11.24
C THR A 253 -21.20 -28.64 10.36
N ASN A 254 -20.46 -28.72 9.25
CA ASN A 254 -20.44 -29.91 8.39
C ASN A 254 -19.81 -31.11 9.11
N GLU A 255 -18.68 -30.92 9.81
CA GLU A 255 -18.05 -31.94 10.65
C GLU A 255 -19.00 -32.47 11.73
N LEU A 256 -19.71 -31.58 12.43
CA LEU A 256 -20.69 -31.96 13.45
C LEU A 256 -21.87 -32.75 12.85
N ASN A 257 -22.37 -32.36 11.69
CA ASN A 257 -23.41 -33.09 10.97
C ASN A 257 -22.93 -34.50 10.56
N SER A 258 -21.70 -34.63 10.03
CA SER A 258 -21.10 -35.91 9.69
C SER A 258 -20.90 -36.80 10.93
N ALA A 259 -20.42 -36.24 12.05
CA ALA A 259 -20.28 -36.94 13.32
C ALA A 259 -21.64 -37.40 13.89
N CYS A 260 -22.69 -36.60 13.72
CA CYS A 260 -24.06 -36.96 14.10
C CYS A 260 -24.57 -38.16 13.28
N VAL A 261 -24.37 -38.17 11.96
CA VAL A 261 -24.74 -39.30 11.09
C VAL A 261 -23.98 -40.58 11.49
N MET A 262 -22.66 -40.51 11.68
CA MET A 262 -21.88 -41.66 12.15
C MET A 262 -22.33 -42.16 13.53
N SER A 263 -22.69 -41.26 14.44
CA SER A 263 -23.23 -41.63 15.76
C SER A 263 -24.58 -42.35 15.67
N GLN A 264 -25.45 -41.94 14.73
CA GLN A 264 -26.70 -42.63 14.44
C GLN A 264 -26.48 -44.00 13.79
N GLU A 265 -25.48 -44.14 12.91
CA GLU A 265 -25.06 -45.42 12.33
C GLU A 265 -24.57 -46.38 13.41
N LEU A 266 -23.59 -45.97 14.22
CA LEU A 266 -23.08 -46.78 15.34
C LEU A 266 -24.16 -47.13 16.37
N THR A 267 -25.17 -46.28 16.56
CA THR A 267 -26.31 -46.57 17.43
C THR A 267 -27.18 -47.69 16.84
N ARG A 268 -27.48 -47.64 15.53
CA ARG A 268 -28.21 -48.70 14.82
C ARG A 268 -27.43 -50.01 14.79
N ASP A 269 -26.13 -49.97 14.54
CA ASP A 269 -25.28 -51.16 14.52
C ASP A 269 -25.23 -51.83 15.91
N ARG A 270 -25.13 -51.03 16.98
CA ARG A 270 -25.22 -51.52 18.36
C ARG A 270 -26.56 -52.18 18.66
N GLU A 271 -27.67 -51.60 18.21
CA GLU A 271 -29.02 -52.15 18.38
C GLU A 271 -29.22 -53.46 17.57
N GLY A 272 -28.64 -53.54 16.38
CA GLY A 272 -28.56 -54.76 15.58
C GLY A 272 -27.78 -55.86 16.30
N LEU A 273 -26.53 -55.58 16.69
CA LEU A 273 -25.68 -56.52 17.44
C LEU A 273 -26.30 -56.96 18.78
N GLN A 274 -27.03 -56.07 19.47
CA GLN A 274 -27.76 -56.42 20.69
C GLN A 274 -28.92 -57.38 20.40
N SER A 275 -29.60 -57.23 19.26
CA SER A 275 -30.67 -58.12 18.82
C SER A 275 -30.12 -59.49 18.39
N GLU A 276 -28.99 -59.51 17.68
CA GLU A 276 -28.24 -60.74 17.35
C GLU A 276 -27.76 -61.47 18.61
N LEU A 277 -27.24 -60.74 19.61
CA LEU A 277 -26.78 -61.31 20.88
C LEU A 277 -27.91 -61.99 21.66
N GLU A 278 -29.08 -61.36 21.77
CA GLU A 278 -30.24 -61.98 22.42
C GLU A 278 -30.77 -63.18 21.61
N THR A 279 -30.76 -63.11 20.27
CA THR A 279 -31.12 -64.26 19.41
C THR A 279 -30.18 -65.45 19.62
N ALA A 280 -28.85 -65.23 19.59
CA ALA A 280 -27.85 -66.28 19.82
C ALA A 280 -27.91 -66.85 21.26
N LYS A 281 -28.26 -66.01 22.24
CA LYS A 281 -28.49 -66.42 23.63
C LYS A 281 -29.73 -67.31 23.75
N ASP A 282 -30.83 -66.98 23.08
CA ASP A 282 -32.02 -67.83 23.00
C ASP A 282 -31.70 -69.16 22.31
N GLU A 283 -30.99 -69.16 21.18
CA GLU A 283 -30.49 -70.38 20.52
C GLU A 283 -29.64 -71.25 21.46
N ILE A 284 -28.74 -70.64 22.25
CA ILE A 284 -27.96 -71.35 23.28
C ILE A 284 -28.87 -71.96 24.35
N THR A 285 -29.96 -71.30 24.76
CA THR A 285 -30.91 -71.89 25.71
C THR A 285 -31.65 -73.08 25.10
N VAL A 286 -32.08 -73.00 23.83
CA VAL A 286 -32.73 -74.09 23.11
C VAL A 286 -31.77 -75.27 22.93
N LEU A 287 -30.52 -75.05 22.51
CA LEU A 287 -29.49 -76.09 22.41
C LEU A 287 -29.17 -76.71 23.78
N LYS A 288 -29.17 -75.92 24.86
CA LYS A 288 -28.98 -76.42 26.23
C LYS A 288 -30.15 -77.30 26.69
N GLN A 289 -31.38 -76.93 26.35
CA GLN A 289 -32.57 -77.77 26.60
C GLN A 289 -32.51 -79.06 25.77
N SER A 290 -32.26 -78.96 24.46
CA SER A 290 -32.09 -80.12 23.57
C SER A 290 -31.01 -81.08 24.06
N LYS A 291 -29.84 -80.56 24.48
CA LYS A 291 -28.78 -81.37 25.11
C LYS A 291 -29.26 -82.06 26.38
N SER A 292 -30.08 -81.40 27.20
CA SER A 292 -30.66 -82.02 28.40
C SER A 292 -31.61 -83.16 28.04
N THR A 293 -32.47 -82.98 27.03
CA THR A 293 -33.38 -84.01 26.52
C THR A 293 -32.60 -85.20 25.98
N LEU A 294 -31.62 -84.98 25.10
CA LEU A 294 -30.74 -86.02 24.55
C LEU A 294 -29.96 -86.75 25.66
N LEU A 295 -29.57 -86.08 26.74
CA LEU A 295 -28.93 -86.72 27.90
C LEU A 295 -29.92 -87.63 28.65
N THR A 296 -31.17 -87.21 28.82
CA THR A 296 -32.22 -88.06 29.42
C THR A 296 -32.58 -89.26 28.55
N GLU A 297 -32.66 -89.07 27.23
CA GLU A 297 -32.87 -90.16 26.26
C GLU A 297 -31.70 -91.13 26.25
N PHE A 298 -30.46 -90.64 26.20
CA PHE A 298 -29.25 -91.46 26.31
C PHE A 298 -29.22 -92.28 27.60
N ASN A 299 -29.58 -91.67 28.74
CA ASN A 299 -29.67 -92.38 30.01
C ASN A 299 -30.76 -93.47 29.97
N ALA A 300 -31.93 -93.20 29.39
CA ALA A 300 -33.00 -94.19 29.22
C ALA A 300 -32.59 -95.36 28.28
N ILE A 301 -31.91 -95.05 27.18
CA ILE A 301 -31.33 -96.04 26.27
C ILE A 301 -30.24 -96.86 26.99
N SER A 302 -29.40 -96.22 27.80
CA SER A 302 -28.37 -96.90 28.59
C SER A 302 -28.98 -97.83 29.65
N THR A 303 -30.07 -97.44 30.31
CA THR A 303 -30.78 -98.32 31.25
C THR A 303 -31.46 -99.49 30.55
N THR A 304 -32.12 -99.28 29.41
CA THR A 304 -32.74 -100.37 28.64
C THR A 304 -31.71 -101.30 27.98
N LEU A 305 -30.54 -100.78 27.59
CA LEU A 305 -29.39 -101.60 27.17
C LEU A 305 -28.86 -102.45 28.33
N GLY A 306 -28.74 -101.86 29.53
CA GLY A 306 -28.42 -102.61 30.75
C GLY A 306 -29.44 -103.70 31.08
N GLU A 307 -30.74 -103.40 30.93
CA GLU A 307 -31.85 -104.33 31.14
C GLU A 307 -31.80 -105.51 30.15
N THR A 308 -31.66 -105.22 28.86
CA THR A 308 -31.57 -106.23 27.79
C THR A 308 -30.28 -107.05 27.90
N GLN A 309 -29.17 -106.46 28.33
CA GLN A 309 -27.94 -107.20 28.61
C GLN A 309 -28.10 -108.14 29.83
N ARG A 310 -28.79 -107.72 30.90
CA ARG A 310 -29.17 -108.63 32.00
C ARG A 310 -30.06 -109.77 31.50
N GLN A 311 -31.12 -109.47 30.73
CA GLN A 311 -32.00 -110.48 30.15
C GLN A 311 -31.24 -111.46 29.26
N LEU A 312 -30.30 -110.98 28.44
CA LEU A 312 -29.44 -111.82 27.61
C LEU A 312 -28.52 -112.72 28.45
N THR A 313 -27.96 -112.23 29.55
CA THR A 313 -27.16 -113.07 30.48
C THR A 313 -28.01 -114.11 31.20
N ALA A 314 -29.23 -113.76 31.65
CA ALA A 314 -30.16 -114.70 32.26
C ALA A 314 -30.61 -115.77 31.26
N SER A 315 -30.90 -115.37 30.00
CA SER A 315 -31.22 -116.30 28.91
C SER A 315 -30.04 -117.22 28.57
N ARG A 316 -28.81 -116.70 28.53
CA ARG A 316 -27.59 -117.54 28.40
C ARG A 316 -27.46 -118.55 29.55
N GLN A 317 -27.64 -118.13 30.79
CA GLN A 317 -27.59 -119.02 31.96
C GLN A 317 -28.69 -120.09 31.92
N ALA A 318 -29.91 -119.74 31.51
CA ALA A 318 -30.99 -120.70 31.29
C ALA A 318 -30.64 -121.70 30.16
N ASN A 319 -30.03 -121.24 29.07
CA ASN A 319 -29.59 -122.12 27.98
C ASN A 319 -28.45 -123.05 28.43
N GLU A 320 -27.54 -122.55 29.27
CA GLU A 320 -26.46 -123.34 29.86
C GLU A 320 -26.98 -124.37 30.88
N HIS A 321 -28.05 -124.05 31.61
CA HIS A 321 -28.79 -124.99 32.46
C HIS A 321 -29.48 -126.08 31.64
N LEU A 322 -30.24 -125.69 30.60
CA LEU A 322 -30.90 -126.62 29.69
C LEU A 322 -29.90 -127.53 28.96
N SER A 323 -28.73 -127.02 28.60
CA SER A 323 -27.62 -127.80 28.03
C SER A 323 -27.08 -128.83 29.02
N LYS A 324 -26.89 -128.46 30.30
CA LYS A 324 -26.51 -129.41 31.36
C LYS A 324 -27.61 -130.45 31.61
N GLU A 325 -28.89 -130.06 31.61
CA GLU A 325 -30.00 -131.00 31.72
C GLU A 325 -30.03 -131.99 30.55
N LEU A 326 -29.84 -131.51 29.32
CA LEU A 326 -29.73 -132.33 28.11
C LEU A 326 -28.60 -133.38 28.24
N GLU A 327 -27.42 -132.98 28.72
CA GLU A 327 -26.31 -133.92 28.96
C GLU A 327 -26.62 -134.93 30.08
N THR A 328 -27.24 -134.50 31.19
CA THR A 328 -27.67 -135.47 32.22
C THR A 328 -28.76 -136.42 31.72
N ALA A 329 -29.63 -135.97 30.80
CA ALA A 329 -30.62 -136.81 30.14
C ALA A 329 -29.95 -137.83 29.23
N LYS A 330 -28.98 -137.43 28.39
CA LYS A 330 -28.16 -138.35 27.58
C LYS A 330 -27.46 -139.40 28.44
N VAL A 331 -26.84 -139.00 29.55
CA VAL A 331 -26.18 -139.93 30.49
C VAL A 331 -27.17 -140.92 31.10
N LYS A 332 -28.38 -140.49 31.49
CA LYS A 332 -29.45 -141.39 31.96
C LYS A 332 -29.91 -142.36 30.87
N LEU A 333 -30.02 -141.89 29.62
CA LEU A 333 -30.45 -142.69 28.47
C LEU A 333 -29.41 -143.77 28.14
N ALA A 334 -28.12 -143.44 28.16
CA ALA A 334 -27.03 -144.41 28.07
C ALA A 334 -27.09 -145.45 29.19
N LYS A 335 -27.33 -145.02 30.44
CA LYS A 335 -27.42 -145.92 31.61
C LYS A 335 -28.61 -146.89 31.53
N LEU A 336 -29.73 -146.47 30.96
CA LEU A 336 -30.88 -147.35 30.67
C LEU A 336 -30.58 -148.32 29.52
N HIS A 337 -29.83 -147.88 28.51
CA HIS A 337 -29.39 -148.72 27.39
C HIS A 337 -28.40 -149.81 27.85
N ASP A 338 -27.54 -149.51 28.81
CA ASP A 338 -26.63 -150.49 29.44
C ASP A 338 -27.41 -151.52 30.29
N LEU A 339 -28.37 -151.07 31.10
CA LEU A 339 -29.25 -151.95 31.89
C LEU A 339 -30.06 -152.94 31.02
N LEU A 340 -30.53 -152.50 29.85
CA LEU A 340 -31.21 -153.36 28.88
C LEU A 340 -30.28 -154.46 28.31
N ARG A 341 -29.00 -154.12 28.07
CA ARG A 341 -27.98 -155.05 27.56
C ARG A 341 -27.63 -156.13 28.59
N ASP A 342 -27.55 -155.77 29.88
CA ASP A 342 -27.24 -156.73 30.96
C ASP A 342 -28.37 -157.75 31.16
N ILE A 343 -29.63 -157.34 31.02
CA ILE A 343 -30.80 -158.23 31.15
C ILE A 343 -30.88 -159.25 29.99
N ASP A 344 -30.52 -158.85 28.77
CA ASP A 344 -30.50 -159.77 27.62
C ASP A 344 -29.35 -160.80 27.72
N MET A 345 -28.20 -160.38 28.24
CA MET A 345 -27.07 -161.28 28.52
C MET A 345 -27.39 -162.29 29.63
N ALA A 346 -28.07 -161.87 30.70
CA ALA A 346 -28.46 -162.74 31.82
C ALA A 346 -29.42 -163.88 31.40
N LYS A 347 -30.35 -163.62 30.47
CA LYS A 347 -31.26 -164.66 29.94
C LYS A 347 -30.54 -165.73 29.13
N LYS A 348 -29.50 -165.36 28.37
CA LYS A 348 -28.76 -166.28 27.50
C LYS A 348 -27.86 -167.26 28.28
N ALA A 349 -27.40 -166.87 29.48
CA ALA A 349 -26.51 -167.70 30.30
C ALA A 349 -27.20 -168.92 30.98
N SER A 350 -28.49 -168.82 31.33
CA SER A 350 -29.18 -169.86 32.14
C SER A 350 -29.58 -171.12 31.34
N ILE A 351 -29.89 -170.96 30.04
CA ILE A 351 -30.33 -172.06 29.17
C ILE A 351 -29.15 -172.99 28.81
N LEU A 352 -27.94 -172.44 28.68
CA LEU A 352 -26.73 -173.18 28.30
C LEU A 352 -26.19 -174.14 29.39
N TYR A 353 -26.54 -173.93 30.66
CA TYR A 353 -26.06 -174.79 31.76
C TYR A 353 -26.83 -176.12 31.92
N LYS A 354 -28.09 -176.20 31.46
CA LYS A 354 -28.90 -177.44 31.57
C LYS A 354 -28.67 -178.46 30.45
N LEU A 355 -28.14 -178.04 29.30
CA LEU A 355 -27.89 -178.91 28.14
C LEU A 355 -26.47 -179.49 28.08
N ARG A 356 -25.53 -178.98 28.88
CA ARG A 356 -24.11 -179.37 28.80
C ARG A 356 -23.77 -180.69 29.50
N GLY A 357 -24.55 -181.10 30.50
CA GLY A 357 -24.31 -182.34 31.26
C GLY A 357 -24.74 -183.63 30.57
N TRP A 358 -25.72 -183.56 29.65
CA TRP A 358 -26.29 -184.75 28.98
C TRP A 358 -25.61 -185.11 27.65
N ALA A 359 -24.65 -184.29 27.20
CA ALA A 359 -23.95 -184.46 25.92
C ALA A 359 -22.48 -184.91 26.05
N GLN A 360 -21.99 -185.15 27.28
CA GLN A 360 -20.55 -185.32 27.55
C GLN A 360 -20.08 -186.76 27.86
N GLU A 361 -20.90 -187.79 27.61
CA GLU A 361 -20.42 -189.20 27.63
C GLU A 361 -20.43 -189.91 26.27
N PHE A 362 -21.07 -189.36 25.23
CA PHE A 362 -21.43 -190.17 24.06
C PHE A 362 -20.76 -189.83 22.71
N MET A 363 -20.20 -188.63 22.52
CA MET A 363 -19.68 -188.18 21.19
C MET A 363 -18.19 -187.75 21.18
N CYS A 364 -17.38 -188.41 22.00
CA CYS A 364 -16.08 -188.87 21.54
C CYS A 364 -16.23 -190.39 21.26
N LYS A 365 -16.33 -190.82 20.00
CA LYS A 365 -15.20 -190.68 19.07
C LYS A 365 -15.52 -190.56 17.57
N ILE A 366 -16.78 -190.66 17.11
CA ILE A 366 -17.04 -190.94 15.68
C ILE A 366 -18.21 -190.11 15.12
N THR A 367 -18.06 -189.66 13.85
CA THR A 367 -18.98 -188.86 13.01
C THR A 367 -19.08 -187.36 13.37
N GLY A 368 -19.37 -186.45 12.43
CA GLY A 368 -19.47 -186.62 10.98
C GLY A 368 -20.14 -185.43 10.26
N TRP A 369 -19.42 -184.88 9.27
CA TRP A 369 -19.90 -184.45 7.94
C TRP A 369 -21.17 -183.57 7.74
N PHE A 370 -20.90 -182.42 7.09
CA PHE A 370 -21.69 -181.68 6.08
C PHE A 370 -22.75 -180.60 6.43
N ARG A 371 -22.62 -179.47 5.66
CA ARG A 371 -23.64 -178.50 5.17
C ARG A 371 -24.24 -177.50 6.21
N SER A 372 -24.58 -176.24 5.88
CA SER A 372 -24.54 -175.48 4.60
C SER A 372 -24.80 -173.96 4.81
N ARG A 373 -24.26 -173.08 3.91
CA ARG A 373 -24.70 -171.69 3.53
C ARG A 373 -24.76 -170.60 4.65
N GLY A 374 -24.60 -169.30 4.40
CA GLY A 374 -24.27 -168.45 3.22
C GLY A 374 -23.91 -167.00 3.71
N VAL A 375 -23.15 -166.17 2.98
CA VAL A 375 -23.59 -165.21 1.92
C VAL A 375 -24.38 -164.01 2.50
N THR A 376 -24.08 -162.70 2.31
CA THR A 376 -23.03 -161.86 1.61
C THR A 376 -23.28 -160.35 1.90
N ILE A 377 -22.38 -159.44 1.44
CA ILE A 377 -22.69 -158.08 0.84
C ILE A 377 -23.02 -156.95 1.87
N SER A 378 -22.32 -155.79 1.95
CA SER A 378 -22.15 -154.64 1.00
C SER A 378 -22.89 -153.41 1.59
N ASP A 379 -22.59 -152.12 1.36
CA ASP A 379 -21.40 -151.38 0.88
C ASP A 379 -21.54 -149.91 1.38
N GLU A 380 -20.70 -149.03 0.79
CA GLU A 380 -20.66 -147.56 0.69
C GLU A 380 -22.06 -146.88 0.47
N GLU A 381 -22.29 -145.55 0.40
CA GLU A 381 -21.47 -144.41 -0.03
C GLU A 381 -22.14 -143.03 0.31
N GLU A 382 -21.43 -141.93 0.03
CA GLU A 382 -21.73 -140.50 -0.28
C GLU A 382 -23.14 -139.80 -0.23
N GLY A 383 -23.10 -138.44 -0.31
CA GLY A 383 -24.20 -137.53 -0.73
C GLY A 383 -24.59 -136.45 0.32
N LEU A 384 -24.28 -135.13 0.31
CA LEU A 384 -24.23 -134.00 -0.66
C LEU A 384 -25.56 -133.25 -0.95
N THR A 385 -25.50 -131.89 -0.93
CA THR A 385 -26.46 -130.84 -1.44
C THR A 385 -27.76 -130.53 -0.65
N LEU A 386 -28.44 -129.33 -0.70
CA LEU A 386 -28.12 -127.91 -1.03
C LEU A 386 -29.31 -126.96 -0.64
N ALA A 387 -29.07 -125.85 0.11
CA ALA A 387 -29.71 -124.49 0.09
C ALA A 387 -31.28 -124.31 0.01
N PRO A 388 -31.92 -123.11 -0.20
CA PRO A 388 -31.47 -121.68 -0.20
C PRO A 388 -32.47 -120.61 0.43
N VAL A 389 -32.21 -119.29 0.22
CA VAL A 389 -33.12 -118.09 0.22
C VAL A 389 -33.61 -117.54 1.61
N ASP A 390 -33.59 -116.23 1.96
CA ASP A 390 -33.24 -114.91 1.32
C ASP A 390 -32.66 -113.90 2.38
N GLY A 391 -32.47 -112.55 2.23
CA GLY A 391 -32.66 -111.59 1.12
C GLY A 391 -32.47 -110.08 1.50
N SER A 392 -32.24 -109.22 0.49
CA SER A 392 -32.45 -107.73 0.34
C SER A 392 -32.17 -106.73 1.51
N HIS A 393 -31.17 -105.82 1.44
CA HIS A 393 -31.09 -104.46 0.81
C HIS A 393 -31.31 -103.27 1.81
N THR A 394 -30.78 -102.03 1.70
CA THR A 394 -30.14 -101.25 0.59
C THR A 394 -29.19 -100.12 1.12
N HIS A 395 -28.43 -99.48 0.21
CA HIS A 395 -27.59 -98.28 0.43
C HIS A 395 -28.36 -96.93 0.48
N GLY A 396 -27.69 -95.88 0.98
CA GLY A 396 -27.63 -94.57 0.28
C GLY A 396 -27.96 -93.32 1.13
N GLY A 397 -27.16 -92.26 0.98
CA GLY A 397 -27.42 -90.92 1.55
C GLY A 397 -26.17 -90.25 2.13
#